data_AF-A0A8J2YKK0-F1
#
_entry.id   AF-A0A8J2YKK0-F1
#
_cell.length_a   1.000
_cell.length_b   1.000
_cell.length_c   1.000
_cell.angle_alpha   90.00
_cell.angle_beta   90.00
_cell.angle_gamma   90.00
#
_symmetry.space_group_name_H-M   'P 1'
#
loop_
_entity.id
_entity.type
_entity.pdbx_description
1 polymer ?
#
loop_
_entity_poly.entity_id
_entity_poly.type
_entity_poly.pdbx_seq_one_letter_code
_entity_poly.pdbx_strand_id
1 'polypeptide(L)' 'MKKRIVDLEKMKRLRKERMSLEDMSKQLGYSSPNGYYYLEVGRSKISAEMLAEVAQILDVEIEDLYKEI' A
#
# COMPACT_ATOMS: atom_id res chain seq x y z
N MET A 1 7.75 -24.00 -4.04
CA MET A 1 6.74 -22.94 -3.82
C MET A 1 7.28 -21.66 -4.42
N LYS A 2 6.52 -20.98 -5.30
CA LYS A 2 6.90 -19.65 -5.79
C LYS A 2 6.86 -18.67 -4.62
N LYS A 3 7.82 -17.74 -4.56
CA LYS A 3 7.88 -16.75 -3.48
C LYS A 3 6.98 -15.58 -3.87
N ARG A 4 6.10 -15.16 -2.95
CA ARG A 4 5.24 -13.97 -3.13
C ARG A 4 5.81 -12.81 -2.31
N ILE A 5 5.81 -11.62 -2.91
CA ILE A 5 6.19 -10.37 -2.26
C ILE A 5 5.12 -9.31 -2.53
N VAL A 6 5.07 -8.26 -1.71
CA VAL A 6 4.17 -7.12 -1.94
C VAL A 6 4.58 -6.37 -3.20
N ASP A 7 3.62 -6.03 -4.05
CA ASP A 7 3.83 -5.24 -5.25
C ASP A 7 3.62 -3.74 -4.97
N LEU A 8 4.68 -3.10 -4.47
CA LEU A 8 4.66 -1.69 -4.10
C LEU A 8 4.37 -0.75 -5.28
N GLU A 9 4.75 -1.15 -6.50
CA GLU A 9 4.48 -0.38 -7.71
C GLU A 9 2.98 -0.40 -8.05
N LYS A 10 2.34 -1.57 -7.97
CA LYS A 10 0.89 -1.70 -8.14
C LYS A 10 0.14 -0.92 -7.07
N MET A 11 0.54 -1.05 -5.81
CA MET A 11 -0.05 -0.30 -4.69
C MET A 11 0.02 1.22 -4.94
N LYS A 12 1.19 1.73 -5.35
CA LYS A 12 1.40 3.15 -5.69
C LYS A 12 0.55 3.61 -6.86
N ARG A 13 0.46 2.79 -7.91
CA ARG A 13 -0.35 3.08 -9.09
C ARG A 13 -1.84 3.16 -8.74
N LEU A 14 -2.37 2.15 -8.04
CA LEU A 14 -3.76 2.12 -7.59
C LEU A 14 -4.11 3.32 -6.73
N ARG A 15 -3.24 3.70 -5.79
CA ARG A 15 -3.46 4.93 -5.03
C ARG A 15 -3.54 6.14 -5.96
N LYS A 16 -2.56 6.34 -6.85
CA LYS A 16 -2.56 7.51 -7.76
C LYS A 16 -3.81 7.62 -8.64
N GLU A 17 -4.42 6.50 -8.99
CA GLU A 17 -5.67 6.46 -9.76
C GLU A 17 -6.89 6.88 -8.92
N ARG A 18 -6.83 6.75 -7.60
CA ARG A 18 -7.98 6.94 -6.69
C ARG A 18 -7.86 8.18 -5.80
N MET A 19 -6.67 8.53 -5.32
CA MET A 19 -6.46 9.59 -4.34
C MET A 19 -5.01 10.10 -4.24
N SER A 20 -4.83 11.25 -3.58
CA SER A 20 -3.51 11.79 -3.30
C SER A 20 -2.77 10.98 -2.23
N LEU A 21 -1.44 11.17 -2.13
CA LEU A 21 -0.63 10.58 -1.07
C LEU A 21 -1.08 11.07 0.32
N GLU A 22 -1.47 12.35 0.40
CA GLU A 22 -1.94 12.98 1.63
C GLU A 22 -3.27 12.38 2.09
N ASP A 23 -4.22 12.17 1.17
CA ASP A 23 -5.52 11.57 1.49
C ASP A 23 -5.37 10.14 1.99
N MET A 24 -4.54 9.33 1.32
CA MET A 24 -4.25 7.97 1.76
C MET A 24 -3.63 7.96 3.16
N SER A 25 -2.69 8.88 3.41
CA SER A 25 -2.01 8.98 4.70
C SER A 25 -2.99 9.37 5.81
N LYS A 26 -3.92 10.29 5.54
CA LYS A 26 -4.98 10.67 6.48
C LYS A 26 -5.92 9.51 6.79
N GLN A 27 -6.32 8.73 5.77
CA GLN A 27 -7.21 7.58 5.97
C GLN A 27 -6.56 6.49 6.84
N LEU A 28 -5.24 6.30 6.72
CA LEU A 28 -4.45 5.39 7.55
C LEU A 28 -4.04 5.98 8.91
N GLY A 29 -4.52 7.18 9.26
CA GLY A 29 -4.23 7.81 10.55
C GLY A 29 -2.81 8.38 10.69
N TYR A 30 -2.05 8.53 9.60
CA TYR A 30 -0.73 9.15 9.64
C TYR A 30 -0.84 10.67 9.81
N SER A 31 0.04 11.21 10.66
CA SER A 31 0.16 12.67 10.87
C SER A 31 0.83 13.40 9.71
N SER A 32 1.46 12.68 8.76
CA SER A 32 2.10 13.27 7.59
C SER A 32 2.07 12.35 6.37
N PRO A 33 2.14 12.91 5.14
CA PRO A 33 2.21 12.13 3.89
C PRO A 33 3.40 11.17 3.81
N ASN A 34 4.47 11.47 4.55
CA ASN A 34 5.71 10.70 4.51
C ASN A 34 5.54 9.28 5.06
N GLY A 35 4.61 9.07 5.99
CA GLY A 35 4.36 7.76 6.59
C GLY A 35 4.00 6.72 5.54
N TYR A 36 2.97 7.01 4.74
CA TYR A 36 2.56 6.12 3.66
C TYR A 36 3.56 6.12 2.49
N TYR A 37 4.18 7.26 2.17
CA TYR A 37 5.20 7.33 1.11
C TYR A 37 6.34 6.33 1.32
N TYR A 38 6.81 6.16 2.55
CA TYR A 38 7.89 5.21 2.85
C TYR A 38 7.50 3.75 2.61
N LEU A 39 6.21 3.42 2.67
CA LEU A 39 5.71 2.10 2.27
C LEU A 39 5.77 1.96 0.74
N GLU A 40 5.28 2.93 -0.02
CA GLU A 40 5.26 2.88 -1.50
C GLU A 40 6.65 2.77 -2.13
N VAL A 41 7.69 3.31 -1.48
CA VAL A 41 9.07 3.26 -1.99
C VAL A 41 9.91 2.14 -1.35
N GLY A 42 9.31 1.32 -0.49
CA GLY A 42 9.99 0.21 0.17
C GLY A 42 11.04 0.61 1.20
N ARG A 43 11.01 1.85 1.69
CA ARG A 43 11.88 2.33 2.77
C ARG A 43 11.46 1.77 4.13
N SER A 44 10.17 1.50 4.30
CA SER A 44 9.61 0.88 5.50
C SER A 44 8.89 -0.42 5.13
N LYS A 45 8.96 -1.42 6.01
CA LYS A 45 8.19 -2.65 5.86
C LYS A 45 6.72 -2.36 6.13
N ILE A 46 5.84 -2.95 5.31
CA ILE A 46 4.40 -2.95 5.54
C ILE A 46 4.02 -4.16 6.40
N SER A 47 3.24 -3.96 7.45
CA SER A 47 2.67 -5.06 8.24
C SER A 47 1.50 -5.70 7.51
N ALA A 48 1.10 -6.91 7.92
CA ALA A 48 -0.08 -7.56 7.35
C ALA A 48 -1.37 -6.76 7.63
N GLU A 49 -1.50 -6.20 8.84
CA GLU A 49 -2.61 -5.34 9.25
C GLU A 49 -2.70 -4.09 8.36
N MET A 50 -1.58 -3.38 8.18
CA MET A 50 -1.51 -2.22 7.29
C MET A 50 -1.82 -2.57 5.85
N LEU A 51 -1.34 -3.72 5.35
CA LEU A 51 -1.64 -4.16 3.99
C LEU A 51 -3.14 -4.46 3.79
N ALA A 52 -3.80 -5.02 4.81
CA ALA A 52 -5.24 -5.25 4.78
C ALA A 52 -6.03 -3.93 4.79
N GLU A 53 -5.64 -2.95 5.61
CA GLU A 53 -6.24 -1.61 5.59
C GLU A 53 -6.04 -0.93 4.23
N VAL A 54 -4.85 -1.02 3.66
CA VAL A 54 -4.56 -0.48 2.32
C VAL A 54 -5.44 -1.14 1.26
N ALA A 55 -5.62 -2.46 1.30
CA ALA A 55 -6.49 -3.18 0.38
C ALA A 55 -7.96 -2.71 0.49
N GLN A 56 -8.46 -2.51 1.71
CA GLN A 56 -9.80 -1.98 1.95
C GLN A 56 -9.96 -0.54 1.41
N ILE A 57 -9.02 0.35 1.70
CA ILE A 57 -9.06 1.75 1.22
C ILE A 57 -8.97 1.82 -0.31
N LEU A 58 -8.12 0.97 -0.89
CA LEU A 58 -7.97 0.86 -2.33
C LEU A 58 -9.03 -0.04 -2.96
N ASP A 59 -10.02 -0.54 -2.21
CA ASP A 59 -11.13 -1.39 -2.66
C ASP A 59 -10.66 -2.42 -3.71
N VAL A 60 -9.76 -3.30 -3.24
CA VAL A 60 -9.19 -4.45 -3.93
C VAL A 60 -9.01 -5.60 -2.93
N GLU A 61 -8.91 -6.83 -3.43
CA GLU A 61 -8.55 -7.97 -2.57
C GLU A 61 -7.08 -7.86 -2.12
N ILE A 62 -6.76 -8.35 -0.92
CA ILE A 62 -5.38 -8.25 -0.41
C ILE A 62 -4.41 -9.06 -1.28
N GLU A 63 -4.87 -10.15 -1.88
CA GLU A 63 -4.11 -11.00 -2.80
C GLU A 63 -3.63 -10.23 -4.04
N ASP A 64 -4.40 -9.22 -4.48
CA ASP A 64 -4.05 -8.38 -5.62
C ASP A 64 -2.82 -7.52 -5.36
N LEU A 65 -2.47 -7.27 -4.10
CA LEU A 65 -1.31 -6.46 -3.74
C LEU A 65 0.01 -7.26 -3.73
N TYR A 66 0.01 -8.52 -4.15
CA TYR A 66 1.20 -9.35 -4.24
C TYR A 66 1.62 -9.65 -5.69
N LYS A 67 2.92 -9.89 -5.88
CA LYS A 67 3.50 -10.46 -7.11
C LYS A 67 4.34 -11.69 -6.82
N GLU A 68 4.46 -12.55 -7.82
CA GLU A 68 5.38 -13.69 -7.81
C GLU A 68 6.80 -13.24 -8.22
N ILE A 69 7.81 -13.87 -7.64
CA ILE A 69 9.23 -13.75 -8.00
C ILE A 69 9.86 -15.14 -8.15
#